data_AF-A0A2N0Z9J1-F1
#
_entry.id   AF-A0A2N0Z9J1-F1
#
_cell.length_a   1.000
_cell.length_b   1.000
_cell.length_c   1.000
_cell.angle_alpha   90.00
_cell.angle_beta   90.00
_cell.angle_gamma   90.00
#
_symmetry.space_group_name_H-M   'P 1'
#
loop_
_entity.id
_entity.type
_entity.pdbx_description
1 polymer ?
#
loop_
_entity_poly.entity_id
_entity_poly.type
_entity_poly.pdbx_seq_one_letter_code
_entity_poly.pdbx_strand_id
1 'polypeptide(L)' 'MICECGGVLNVIRVEEYPLDVKDKINYARLCDVECLKCGNIKYSQPFDWGKTLNPVRKLEVSNKNEID' A
#
# COMPACT_ATOMS: atom_id res chain seq x y z
N MET A 1 -9.87 9.15 -2.19
CA MET A 1 -8.82 8.98 -3.21
C MET A 1 -9.48 8.94 -4.59
N ILE A 2 -9.11 9.84 -5.50
CA ILE A 2 -9.64 9.92 -6.87
C ILE A 2 -8.50 9.62 -7.85
N CYS A 3 -8.76 8.78 -8.84
CA CYS A 3 -7.85 8.49 -9.94
C CYS A 3 -7.82 9.67 -10.93
N GLU A 4 -6.74 9.83 -11.70
CA GLU A 4 -6.63 10.87 -12.73
C GLU A 4 -7.75 10.80 -13.79
N CYS A 5 -8.36 9.63 -14.00
CA CYS A 5 -9.51 9.46 -14.89
C CYS A 5 -10.87 9.88 -14.26
N GLY A 6 -10.85 10.42 -13.04
CA GLY A 6 -12.02 10.79 -12.25
C GLY A 6 -12.73 9.61 -11.56
N GLY A 7 -12.17 8.41 -11.61
CA GLY A 7 -12.72 7.23 -10.93
C GLY A 7 -12.37 7.17 -9.43
N VAL A 8 -13.15 6.43 -8.65
CA VAL A 8 -12.86 6.16 -7.23
C VAL A 8 -11.77 5.09 -7.13
N LEU A 9 -10.80 5.32 -6.25
CA LEU A 9 -9.75 4.33 -5.93
C LEU A 9 -10.20 3.47 -4.74
N ASN A 10 -10.16 2.15 -4.92
CA ASN A 10 -10.48 1.14 -3.93
C ASN A 10 -9.20 0.51 -3.37
N VAL A 11 -9.12 0.29 -2.06
CA VAL A 11 -7.97 -0.40 -1.45
C VAL A 11 -8.04 -1.89 -1.75
N ILE A 12 -6.97 -2.44 -2.32
CA ILE A 12 -6.86 -3.86 -2.68
C ILE A 12 -5.83 -4.62 -1.84
N ARG A 13 -4.86 -3.90 -1.23
CA ARG A 13 -3.87 -4.47 -0.31
C ARG A 13 -3.45 -3.43 0.71
N VAL A 14 -3.24 -3.84 1.96
CA VAL A 14 -2.64 -3.01 3.01
C VAL A 14 -1.34 -3.69 3.46
N GLU A 15 -0.30 -2.90 3.69
CA GLU A 15 0.96 -3.37 4.26
C GLU A 15 0.72 -4.00 5.65
N GLU A 16 1.30 -5.17 5.89
CA GLU A 16 1.36 -5.75 7.22
C GLU A 16 2.38 -5.01 8.09
N TYR A 17 2.18 -5.00 9.41
CA TYR A 17 3.19 -4.46 10.29
C TYR A 17 4.44 -5.38 10.28
N PRO A 18 5.65 -4.83 10.11
CA PRO A 18 6.87 -5.59 10.36
C PRO A 18 6.89 -6.14 11.79
N LEU A 19 7.49 -7.32 11.96
CA LEU A 19 7.45 -8.07 13.22
C LEU A 19 8.08 -7.33 14.41
N ASP A 20 9.05 -6.46 14.12
CA ASP A 20 9.84 -5.70 15.10
C ASP A 20 9.25 -4.31 15.42
N VAL A 21 8.15 -3.91 14.77
CA VAL A 21 7.51 -2.62 15.03
C VAL A 21 6.81 -2.63 16.39
N LYS A 22 7.42 -1.91 17.34
CA LYS A 22 6.87 -1.71 18.69
C LYS A 22 5.72 -0.69 18.70
N ASP A 23 5.83 0.38 17.92
CA ASP A 23 4.83 1.44 17.85
C ASP A 23 3.97 1.29 16.60
N LYS A 24 2.94 0.46 16.70
CA LYS A 24 1.99 0.23 15.60
C LYS A 24 1.08 1.43 15.34
N ILE A 25 0.85 2.29 16.33
CA ILE A 25 -0.07 3.43 16.21
C ILE A 25 0.53 4.49 15.27
N ASN A 26 1.83 4.76 15.40
CA ASN A 26 2.50 5.78 14.58
C ASN A 26 3.19 5.18 13.33
N TYR A 27 3.04 3.88 13.07
CA TYR A 27 3.61 3.25 11.88
C TYR A 27 2.79 3.59 10.64
N ALA A 28 3.37 4.41 9.76
CA ALA A 28 2.76 4.84 8.50
C ALA A 28 2.73 3.69 7.48
N ARG A 29 1.69 2.86 7.54
CA ARG A 29 1.47 1.76 6.59
C ARG A 29 1.17 2.28 5.18
N LEU A 30 1.59 1.49 4.22
CA LEU A 30 1.27 1.68 2.82
C LEU A 30 0.08 0.80 2.39
N CYS A 31 -0.54 1.14 1.28
CA CYS A 31 -1.59 0.36 0.63
C CYS A 31 -1.45 0.42 -0.89
N ASP A 32 -1.98 -0.59 -1.55
CA ASP A 32 -2.17 -0.56 -2.99
C ASP A 32 -3.65 -0.33 -3.27
N VAL A 33 -3.94 0.47 -4.30
CA VAL A 33 -5.29 0.84 -4.67
C VAL A 33 -5.54 0.62 -6.17
N GLU A 34 -6.76 0.24 -6.51
CA GLU A 34 -7.21 0.05 -7.88
C GLU A 34 -8.34 1.03 -8.20
N CYS A 35 -8.29 1.63 -9.39
CA CYS A 35 -9.39 2.47 -9.87
C CYS A 35 -10.56 1.63 -10.35
N LEU A 36 -11.72 1.79 -9.71
CA LEU A 36 -12.96 1.10 -10.09
C LEU A 36 -13.50 1.47 -11.48
N LYS A 37 -12.98 2.55 -12.09
CA LYS A 37 -13.40 3.02 -13.42
C LYS A 37 -12.49 2.54 -14.55
N CYS A 38 -11.17 2.56 -14.36
CA CYS A 38 -10.20 2.27 -15.42
C CYS A 38 -9.25 1.11 -15.11
N GLY A 39 -9.34 0.49 -13.94
CA GLY A 39 -8.49 -0.63 -13.52
C GLY A 39 -7.04 -0.27 -13.22
N ASN A 40 -6.65 1.01 -13.29
CA ASN A 40 -5.27 1.40 -13.01
C ASN A 40 -4.92 1.16 -11.53
N ILE A 41 -3.78 0.51 -11.28
CA ILE A 41 -3.28 0.17 -9.95
C ILE A 41 -2.21 1.19 -9.55
N LYS A 42 -2.37 1.78 -8.36
CA LYS A 42 -1.35 2.62 -7.71
C LYS A 42 -0.81 1.88 -6.50
N TYR A 43 0.47 1.55 -6.54
CA TYR A 43 1.16 0.85 -5.47
C TYR A 43 1.68 1.83 -4.40
N SER A 44 1.87 1.33 -3.19
CA SER A 44 2.61 2.02 -2.11
C SER A 44 2.08 3.43 -1.79
N GLN A 45 0.75 3.58 -1.77
CA GLN A 45 0.05 4.78 -1.33
C GLN A 45 -0.05 4.84 0.20
N PRO A 46 -0.15 6.01 0.83
CA PRO A 46 -0.39 6.09 2.28
C PRO A 46 -1.77 5.52 2.64
N PHE A 47 -1.81 4.61 3.62
CA PHE A 47 -3.07 4.03 4.09
C PHE A 47 -3.90 5.06 4.89
N ASP A 48 -3.28 5.74 5.85
CA ASP A 48 -3.93 6.72 6.72
C ASP A 48 -3.48 8.13 6.34
N TRP A 49 -4.22 8.83 5.46
CA TRP A 49 -4.08 10.26 5.08
C TRP A 49 -2.67 10.86 5.35
N GLY A 50 -1.64 10.14 4.89
CA GLY A 50 -0.27 10.38 5.28
C GLY A 50 0.25 11.64 4.60
N LYS A 51 1.12 12.38 5.28
CA LYS A 51 1.72 13.64 4.79
C LYS A 51 2.20 13.54 3.34
N THR A 52 2.27 14.70 2.68
CA THR A 52 2.56 14.96 1.24
C THR A 52 3.75 14.22 0.60
N LEU A 53 4.61 13.55 1.38
CA LEU A 53 5.77 12.80 0.92
C LEU A 53 5.68 11.33 1.38
N ASN A 54 5.44 10.42 0.43
CA ASN A 54 5.39 8.99 0.70
C ASN A 54 6.81 8.46 0.95
N PRO A 55 7.07 7.75 2.07
CA PRO A 55 8.29 6.98 2.19
C PRO A 55 8.25 5.82 1.19
N VAL A 56 9.01 5.91 0.10
CA VAL A 56 9.19 4.80 -0.84
C VAL A 56 10.12 3.79 -0.16
N ARG A 57 9.57 2.63 0.20
CA ARG A 57 10.35 1.51 0.74
C ARG A 57 10.45 0.41 -0.29
N LYS A 58 11.61 -0.25 -0.37
CA LYS A 58 11.77 -1.45 -1.19
C LYS A 58 10.97 -2.56 -0.53
N LEU A 59 9.91 -3.03 -1.21
CA LEU A 59 9.18 -4.21 -0.76
C LEU A 59 10.07 -5.42 -1.02
N GLU A 60 10.52 -6.09 0.04
CA GLU A 60 11.16 -7.39 -0.11
C GLU A 60 10.07 -8.42 -0.43
N VAL A 61 10.12 -8.96 -1.64
CA VAL A 61 9.26 -10.08 -2.04
C VAL A 61 9.76 -11.29 -1.27
N SER A 62 8.99 -11.73 -0.26
CA SER A 62 9.19 -13.04 0.34
C SER A 62 8.82 -14.09 -0.71
N ASN A 63 9.82 -14.58 -1.42
CA ASN A 63 9.70 -15.75 -2.29
C ASN A 63 9.34 -16.95 -1.42
N LYS A 64 8.05 -17.21 -1.19
CA LYS A 64 7.58 -18.52 -0.75
C LYS A 64 7.55 -19.46 -1.95
N ASN A 65 8.74 -19.84 -2.41
CA ASN A 65 8.95 -21.02 -3.24
C ASN A 65 9.96 -21.92 -2.50
N GLU A 66 9.45 -22.72 -1.56
CA GLU A 66 10.04 -23.99 -1.10
C GLU A 66 8.86 -24.97 -1.26
N ILE A 67 8.76 -25.73 -2.36
CA ILE A 67 9.39 -27.04 -2.63
C ILE A 67 9.35 -27.96 -1.39
N ASP A 68 8.28 -28.75 -1.26
CA ASP A 68 8.25 -30.21 -1.49
C ASP A 68 6.79 -30.71 -1.54
#